data_AF-A0A1L8QR74-F1
#
_entry.id   AF-A0A1L8QR74-F1
#
_cell.length_a   1.000
_cell.length_b   1.000
_cell.length_c   1.000
_cell.angle_alpha   90.00
_cell.angle_beta   90.00
_cell.angle_gamma   90.00
#
_symmetry.space_group_name_H-M   'P 1'
#
loop_
_entity.id
_entity.type
_entity.pdbx_description
1 polymer ?
#
loop_
_entity_poly.entity_id
_entity_poly.type
_entity_poly.pdbx_seq_one_letter_code
_entity_poly.pdbx_strand_id
1 'polypeptide(L)'
;MLCILLFHFFNRGEAMIAALAAVFSLRQDLPTTLSFGKSRIMGNIIGGSTAIAYFVIQDQLNHSFIAELLLVPLAVAFVIVLSDGINNHAGIISGVATLLLIALSTSSGDQPLSFALQRVLDTFIGTLIAVGLNYLPTPKKDENSQNLL
;
A
#
# COMPACT_ATOMS: atom_id res chain seq x y z
N MET A 1 -6.14 11.14 12.22
CA MET A 1 -6.93 12.38 12.04
C MET A 1 -6.37 13.28 10.95
N LEU A 2 -5.05 13.50 10.86
CA LEU A 2 -4.44 14.32 9.79
C LEU A 2 -4.81 13.88 8.36
N CYS A 3 -4.84 12.57 8.09
CA CYS A 3 -5.25 12.06 6.77
C CYS A 3 -6.69 12.48 6.40
N ILE A 4 -7.62 12.39 7.36
CA ILE A 4 -9.03 12.76 7.16
C ILE A 4 -9.17 14.26 6.89
N LEU A 5 -8.51 15.09 7.71
CA LEU A 5 -8.53 16.55 7.55
C LEU A 5 -7.98 16.98 6.18
N LEU A 6 -6.85 16.38 5.76
CA LEU A 6 -6.25 16.66 4.46
C LEU A 6 -7.20 16.26 3.33
N PHE A 7 -7.76 15.05 3.36
CA PHE A 7 -8.66 14.57 2.31
C PHE A 7 -9.95 15.37 2.22
N HIS A 8 -10.50 15.80 3.36
CA HIS A 8 -11.66 16.68 3.40
C HIS A 8 -11.35 18.06 2.79
N PHE A 9 -10.24 18.68 3.18
CA PHE A 9 -9.85 20.01 2.68
C PHE A 9 -9.58 20.03 1.17
N PHE A 10 -8.96 18.98 0.63
CA PHE A 10 -8.68 18.85 -0.81
C PHE A 10 -9.81 18.16 -1.60
N ASN A 11 -10.94 17.84 -0.96
CA ASN A 11 -12.09 17.15 -1.55
C ASN A 11 -11.69 15.88 -2.34
N ARG A 12 -10.76 15.10 -1.77
CA ARG A 12 -10.10 13.95 -2.44
C ARG A 12 -10.90 12.64 -2.33
N GLY A 13 -11.87 12.57 -1.41
CA GLY A 13 -12.67 11.37 -1.13
C GLY A 13 -12.23 10.67 0.16
N GLU A 14 -12.26 9.34 0.16
CA GLU A 14 -12.05 8.51 1.35
C GLU A 14 -10.59 8.43 1.79
N ALA A 15 -10.33 8.75 3.06
CA ALA A 15 -8.97 8.81 3.61
C ALA A 15 -8.41 7.45 4.08
N MET A 16 -9.16 6.36 3.93
CA MET A 16 -8.84 5.05 4.52
C MET A 16 -7.46 4.53 4.10
N ILE A 17 -7.15 4.55 2.81
CA ILE A 17 -5.88 4.02 2.28
C ILE A 17 -4.70 4.85 2.78
N ALA A 18 -4.81 6.17 2.77
CA ALA A 18 -3.79 7.07 3.30
C ALA A 18 -3.60 6.90 4.81
N ALA A 19 -4.68 6.74 5.58
CA ALA A 19 -4.60 6.51 7.01
C ALA A 19 -3.88 5.19 7.34
N LEU A 20 -4.22 4.09 6.65
CA LEU A 20 -3.53 2.81 6.79
C LEU A 20 -2.05 2.93 6.40
N ALA A 21 -1.76 3.60 5.28
CA ALA A 21 -0.39 3.81 4.85
C ALA A 21 0.42 4.63 5.87
N ALA A 22 -0.18 5.61 6.53
CA ALA A 22 0.48 6.37 7.58
C ALA A 22 0.80 5.48 8.79
N VAL A 23 -0.19 4.74 9.31
CA VAL A 23 -0.02 3.85 10.47
C VAL A 23 1.02 2.77 10.18
N PHE A 24 0.98 2.16 8.99
CA PHE A 24 1.95 1.13 8.62
C PHE A 24 3.33 1.66 8.26
N SER A 25 3.49 2.94 7.89
CA SER A 25 4.80 3.51 7.58
C SER A 25 5.49 4.05 8.84
N LEU A 26 4.74 4.55 9.82
CA LEU A 26 5.30 5.14 11.04
C LEU A 26 6.09 4.08 11.85
N ARG A 27 7.35 4.39 12.16
CA ARG A 27 8.24 3.56 12.99
C ARG A 27 8.79 4.36 14.17
N GLN A 28 9.68 3.76 14.94
CA GLN A 28 10.32 4.40 16.10
C GLN A 28 11.24 5.56 15.67
N ASP A 29 11.96 5.39 14.57
CA ASP A 29 12.90 6.37 14.04
C ASP A 29 12.61 6.73 12.56
N LEU A 30 13.19 7.85 12.13
CA LEU A 30 12.92 8.43 10.81
C LEU A 30 13.51 7.59 9.68
N PRO A 31 14.77 7.11 9.75
CA PRO A 31 15.32 6.21 8.74
C PRO A 31 14.46 4.96 8.51
N THR A 32 14.01 4.29 9.57
CA THR A 32 13.15 3.11 9.42
C THR A 32 11.77 3.47 8.88
N THR A 33 11.18 4.59 9.32
CA THR A 33 9.91 5.11 8.78
C THR A 33 10.01 5.33 7.26
N LEU A 34 11.11 5.93 6.79
CA LEU A 34 11.33 6.19 5.38
C LEU A 34 11.56 4.90 4.58
N SER A 35 12.35 3.97 5.11
CA SER A 35 12.61 2.67 4.48
C SER A 35 11.32 1.86 4.31
N PHE A 36 10.51 1.75 5.37
CA PHE A 36 9.22 1.06 5.32
C PHE A 36 8.21 1.76 4.40
N GLY A 37 8.17 3.09 4.44
CA GLY A 37 7.32 3.88 3.55
C GLY A 37 7.64 3.64 2.07
N LYS A 38 8.91 3.71 1.69
CA LYS A 38 9.37 3.41 0.32
C LYS A 38 9.00 1.99 -0.09
N SER A 39 9.24 1.02 0.79
CA SER A 39 8.91 -0.38 0.53
C SER A 39 7.42 -0.59 0.25
N ARG A 40 6.55 0.10 1.00
CA ARG A 40 5.10 0.08 0.81
C ARG A 40 4.65 0.70 -0.51
N ILE A 41 5.23 1.84 -0.89
CA ILE A 41 4.94 2.49 -2.18
C ILE A 41 5.33 1.56 -3.34
N MET A 42 6.54 0.99 -3.29
CA MET A 42 7.00 0.01 -4.29
C MET A 42 6.09 -1.21 -4.36
N GLY A 43 5.68 -1.76 -3.21
CA GLY A 43 4.74 -2.88 -3.15
C GLY A 43 3.41 -2.55 -3.82
N ASN A 44 2.81 -1.39 -3.53
CA ASN A 44 1.55 -0.97 -4.16
C ASN A 44 1.70 -0.78 -5.68
N ILE A 45 2.81 -0.24 -6.16
CA ILE A 45 3.06 -0.09 -7.60
C ILE A 45 3.12 -1.46 -8.29
N ILE A 46 3.87 -2.41 -7.71
CA ILE A 46 3.99 -3.77 -8.26
C ILE A 46 2.64 -4.48 -8.25
N GLY A 47 1.95 -4.46 -7.11
CA GLY A 47 0.63 -5.08 -6.95
C GLY A 47 -0.42 -4.46 -7.87
N GLY A 48 -0.47 -3.13 -7.96
CA GLY A 48 -1.41 -2.41 -8.81
C GLY A 48 -1.15 -2.62 -10.30
N SER A 49 0.12 -2.60 -10.72
CA SER A 49 0.48 -2.90 -12.12
C SER A 49 0.14 -4.34 -12.49
N THR A 50 0.41 -5.30 -11.59
CA THR A 50 0.05 -6.70 -11.79
C THR A 50 -1.46 -6.88 -11.85
N ALA A 51 -2.22 -6.16 -11.03
CA ALA A 51 -3.68 -6.20 -11.06
C ALA A 51 -4.27 -5.65 -12.35
N ILE A 52 -3.68 -4.57 -12.90
CA ILE A 52 -4.08 -4.03 -14.20
C ILE A 52 -3.81 -5.08 -15.29
N ALA A 53 -2.63 -5.71 -15.29
CA ALA A 53 -2.32 -6.78 -16.24
C ALA A 53 -3.27 -7.97 -16.12
N TYR A 54 -3.57 -8.40 -14.90
CA TYR A 54 -4.58 -9.42 -14.62
C TYR A 54 -5.94 -9.06 -15.23
N PHE A 55 -6.41 -7.83 -15.01
CA PHE A 55 -7.72 -7.40 -15.49
C PHE A 55 -7.81 -7.35 -17.02
N VAL A 56 -6.73 -6.92 -17.69
CA VAL A 56 -6.65 -6.95 -19.16
C VAL A 56 -6.72 -8.38 -19.71
N ILE A 57 -6.08 -9.35 -19.05
CA ILE A 57 -6.16 -10.75 -19.45
C ILE A 57 -7.57 -11.31 -19.16
N GLN A 58 -8.16 -10.95 -18.02
CA GLN A 58 -9.47 -11.43 -17.60
C GLN A 58 -10.60 -10.94 -18.51
N ASP A 59 -10.49 -9.70 -19.03
CA ASP A 59 -11.40 -9.14 -20.03
C ASP A 59 -11.41 -9.97 -21.34
N GLN A 60 -10.22 -10.39 -21.81
CA GLN A 60 -10.10 -11.26 -22.99
C GLN A 60 -10.69 -12.67 -22.77
N LEU A 61 -10.80 -13.09 -21.51
CA LEU A 61 -11.34 -14.39 -21.10
C LEU A 61 -12.81 -14.29 -20.65
N ASN A 62 -13.51 -13.20 -20.98
CA ASN A 62 -14.92 -12.94 -20.63
C ASN A 62 -15.21 -13.11 -19.14
N HIS A 63 -14.26 -12.74 -18.28
CA HIS A 63 -14.39 -12.87 -16.82
C HIS A 63 -14.73 -14.29 -16.34
N SER A 64 -14.19 -15.32 -17.00
CA SER A 64 -14.41 -16.71 -16.60
C SER A 64 -13.90 -16.98 -15.18
N PHE A 65 -14.73 -17.66 -14.37
CA PHE A 65 -14.36 -18.10 -13.02
C PHE A 65 -13.11 -18.99 -13.02
N ILE A 66 -12.94 -19.84 -14.04
CA ILE A 66 -11.75 -20.70 -14.14
C ILE A 66 -10.48 -19.86 -14.37
N ALA A 67 -10.60 -18.78 -15.16
CA ALA A 67 -9.49 -17.85 -15.37
C ALA A 67 -9.13 -17.12 -14.07
N GLU A 68 -10.11 -16.64 -13.31
CA GLU A 68 -9.88 -16.03 -11.99
C GLU A 68 -9.20 -17.01 -11.02
N LEU A 69 -9.70 -18.24 -10.94
CA LEU A 69 -9.18 -19.30 -10.07
C LEU A 69 -7.70 -19.62 -10.34
N LEU A 70 -7.25 -19.52 -11.59
CA LEU A 70 -5.88 -19.83 -11.98
C LEU A 70 -4.97 -18.60 -12.02
N LEU A 71 -5.47 -17.47 -12.52
CA LEU A 71 -4.67 -16.25 -12.73
C LEU A 71 -4.41 -15.50 -11.43
N VAL A 72 -5.35 -15.46 -10.48
CA VAL A 72 -5.13 -14.74 -9.21
C VAL A 72 -3.96 -15.35 -8.41
N PRO A 73 -3.89 -16.68 -8.16
CA PRO A 73 -2.73 -17.28 -7.49
C PRO A 73 -1.42 -17.07 -8.25
N LEU A 74 -1.45 -17.13 -9.59
CA LEU A 74 -0.28 -16.88 -10.42
C LEU A 74 0.22 -15.44 -10.29
N ALA A 75 -0.70 -14.47 -10.30
CA ALA A 75 -0.39 -13.06 -10.09
C ALA A 75 0.16 -12.81 -8.69
N VAL A 76 -0.37 -13.47 -7.66
CA VAL A 76 0.16 -13.40 -6.29
C VAL A 76 1.60 -13.92 -6.25
N ALA A 77 1.85 -15.10 -6.83
CA ALA A 77 3.20 -15.67 -6.90
C ALA A 77 4.16 -14.73 -7.63
N PHE A 78 3.72 -14.13 -8.74
CA PHE A 78 4.50 -13.14 -9.49
C PHE A 78 4.85 -11.92 -8.63
N VAL A 79 3.90 -11.34 -7.90
CA VAL A 79 4.16 -10.19 -7.02
C VAL A 79 5.17 -10.53 -5.93
N ILE A 80 5.06 -11.73 -5.33
CA ILE A 80 5.99 -12.20 -4.30
C ILE A 80 7.41 -12.33 -4.87
N VAL A 81 7.57 -13.10 -5.96
CA VAL A 81 8.89 -13.36 -6.57
C VAL A 81 9.54 -12.08 -7.08
N LEU A 82 8.77 -11.20 -7.73
CA LEU A 82 9.30 -9.93 -8.22
C LEU A 82 9.73 -9.02 -7.07
N SER A 83 8.91 -8.92 -6.01
CA SER A 83 9.22 -8.09 -4.85
C SER A 83 10.42 -8.61 -4.07
N ASP A 84 10.54 -9.93 -3.91
CA ASP A 84 11.68 -10.60 -3.29
C ASP A 84 12.96 -10.39 -4.11
N GLY A 85 12.88 -10.57 -5.44
CA GLY A 85 14.00 -10.39 -6.36
C GLY A 85 14.58 -8.97 -6.39
N ILE A 86 13.79 -7.94 -6.06
CA ILE A 86 14.27 -6.55 -5.89
C ILE A 86 14.57 -6.18 -4.43
N ASN A 87 14.63 -7.17 -3.53
CA ASN A 87 14.84 -7.01 -2.08
C ASN A 87 13.78 -6.15 -1.35
N ASN A 88 12.56 -6.07 -1.90
CA ASN A 88 11.45 -5.31 -1.32
C ASN A 88 10.58 -6.16 -0.38
N HIS A 89 11.20 -6.93 0.52
CA HIS A 89 10.53 -7.91 1.39
C HIS A 89 9.39 -7.31 2.22
N ALA A 90 9.61 -6.13 2.82
CA ALA A 90 8.60 -5.44 3.64
C ALA A 90 7.39 -4.94 2.81
N GLY A 91 7.51 -4.90 1.48
CA GLY A 91 6.49 -4.44 0.56
C GLY A 91 5.60 -5.56 0.02
N ILE A 92 6.00 -6.83 0.19
CA ILE A 92 5.29 -8.00 -0.35
C ILE A 92 3.83 -8.01 0.10
N ILE A 93 3.57 -7.91 1.40
CA ILE A 93 2.21 -7.90 1.96
C ILE A 93 1.39 -6.76 1.34
N SER A 94 2.00 -5.58 1.21
CA SER A 94 1.33 -4.41 0.64
C SER A 94 1.01 -4.58 -0.85
N GLY A 95 1.89 -5.22 -1.61
CA GLY A 95 1.68 -5.52 -3.02
C GLY A 95 0.62 -6.59 -3.24
N VAL A 96 0.69 -7.70 -2.51
CA VAL A 96 -0.30 -8.79 -2.58
C VAL A 96 -1.68 -8.28 -2.15
N ALA A 97 -1.79 -7.53 -1.05
CA ALA A 97 -3.06 -6.96 -0.62
C ALA A 97 -3.67 -6.00 -1.66
N THR A 98 -2.81 -5.27 -2.38
CA THR A 98 -3.25 -4.36 -3.45
C THR A 98 -3.73 -5.12 -4.68
N LEU A 99 -2.98 -6.14 -5.09
CA LEU A 99 -3.40 -7.04 -6.16
C LEU A 99 -4.76 -7.65 -5.83
N LEU A 100 -4.90 -8.28 -4.67
CA LEU A 100 -6.12 -8.98 -4.28
C LEU A 100 -7.31 -8.03 -4.13
N LEU A 101 -7.11 -6.84 -3.55
CA LEU A 101 -8.20 -5.88 -3.46
C LEU A 101 -8.70 -5.48 -4.86
N ILE A 102 -7.80 -5.16 -5.78
CA ILE A 102 -8.18 -4.77 -7.14
C ILE A 102 -8.80 -5.95 -7.88
N ALA A 103 -8.17 -7.12 -7.83
CA ALA A 103 -8.59 -8.30 -8.57
C ALA A 103 -9.93 -8.87 -8.08
N LEU A 104 -10.23 -8.77 -6.78
CA LEU A 104 -11.41 -9.40 -6.17
C LEU A 104 -12.52 -8.43 -5.77
N SER A 105 -12.25 -7.12 -5.64
CA SER A 105 -13.26 -6.12 -5.24
C SER A 105 -13.77 -5.27 -6.39
N THR A 106 -13.12 -5.32 -7.55
CA THR A 106 -13.51 -4.56 -8.75
C THR A 106 -14.47 -5.41 -9.57
N SER A 107 -15.69 -4.91 -9.82
CA SER A 107 -16.65 -5.63 -10.67
C SER A 107 -16.31 -5.45 -12.15
N SER A 108 -16.72 -6.40 -13.00
CA SER A 108 -16.62 -6.26 -14.46
C SER A 108 -17.32 -4.97 -14.91
N GLY A 109 -16.55 -4.00 -15.42
CA GLY A 109 -17.04 -2.69 -15.88
C GLY A 109 -16.53 -1.48 -15.08
N ASP A 110 -15.87 -1.67 -13.94
CA ASP A 110 -15.19 -0.60 -13.23
C ASP A 110 -13.89 -0.18 -13.96
N GLN A 111 -13.22 0.88 -13.47
CA GLN A 111 -11.95 1.37 -14.01
C GLN A 111 -10.75 0.93 -13.13
N PRO A 112 -10.23 -0.30 -13.26
CA PRO A 112 -9.12 -0.81 -12.44
C PRO A 112 -7.90 0.12 -12.42
N LEU A 113 -7.63 0.78 -13.55
CA LEU A 113 -6.52 1.72 -13.68
C LEU A 113 -6.67 2.92 -12.73
N SER A 114 -7.85 3.54 -12.67
CA SER A 114 -8.05 4.72 -11.84
C SER A 114 -7.97 4.36 -10.35
N PHE A 115 -8.51 3.21 -9.97
CA PHE A 115 -8.43 2.72 -8.59
C PHE A 115 -7.00 2.33 -8.19
N ALA A 116 -6.25 1.67 -9.06
CA ALA A 116 -4.84 1.34 -8.82
C ALA A 116 -3.98 2.60 -8.62
N LEU A 117 -4.19 3.62 -9.47
CA LEU A 117 -3.51 4.91 -9.35
C LEU A 117 -3.88 5.63 -8.05
N GLN A 118 -5.17 5.64 -7.68
CA GLN A 118 -5.62 6.20 -6.41
C GLN A 118 -4.95 5.51 -5.22
N ARG A 119 -4.83 4.17 -5.22
CA ARG A 119 -4.11 3.44 -4.15
C ARG A 119 -2.64 3.84 -4.02
N VAL A 120 -1.92 3.98 -5.13
CA VAL A 120 -0.51 4.40 -5.11
C VAL A 120 -0.39 5.82 -4.56
N LEU A 121 -1.21 6.75 -5.04
CA LEU A 121 -1.19 8.14 -4.60
C LEU A 121 -1.60 8.29 -3.13
N ASP A 122 -2.65 7.60 -2.69
CA ASP A 122 -3.10 7.68 -1.30
C ASP A 122 -2.09 7.04 -0.35
N THR A 123 -1.45 5.94 -0.77
CA THR A 123 -0.34 5.35 -0.01
C THR A 123 0.82 6.34 0.10
N PHE A 124 1.16 7.03 -0.99
CA PHE A 124 2.20 8.05 -0.99
C PHE A 124 1.88 9.19 -0.01
N ILE A 125 0.65 9.71 -0.04
CA ILE A 125 0.20 10.76 0.88
C ILE A 125 0.28 10.29 2.34
N GLY A 126 -0.22 9.09 2.63
CA GLY A 126 -0.14 8.50 3.97
C GLY A 126 1.29 8.33 4.47
N THR A 127 2.18 7.83 3.61
CA THR A 127 3.61 7.70 3.91
C THR A 127 4.26 9.06 4.19
N LEU A 128 3.94 10.11 3.41
CA LEU A 128 4.45 11.46 3.69
C LEU A 128 3.97 12.01 5.04
N ILE A 129 2.71 11.76 5.39
CA ILE A 129 2.17 12.14 6.72
C ILE A 129 2.94 11.41 7.83
N ALA A 130 3.22 10.12 7.68
CA ALA A 130 4.00 9.36 8.67
C ALA A 130 5.44 9.89 8.82
N VAL A 131 6.11 10.18 7.70
CA VAL A 131 7.45 10.77 7.70
C VAL A 131 7.44 12.13 8.39
N GLY A 132 6.46 12.99 8.09
CA GLY A 132 6.31 14.29 8.72
C GLY A 132 6.05 14.19 10.23
N LEU A 133 5.24 13.22 10.67
CA LEU A 133 4.99 12.96 12.09
C LEU A 133 6.23 12.46 12.82
N ASN A 134 7.03 11.59 12.20
CA ASN A 134 8.26 11.08 12.81
C ASN A 134 9.38 12.12 12.86
N TYR A 135 9.36 13.09 11.93
CA TYR A 135 10.30 14.21 11.93
C TYR A 135 10.06 15.21 13.09
N LEU A 136 8.83 15.29 13.61
CA LEU A 136 8.52 16.15 14.75
C LEU A 136 9.25 15.64 16.01
N PRO A 137 9.85 16.52 16.83
CA PRO A 137 10.55 16.11 18.04
C PRO A 137 9.59 15.36 18.97
N THR A 138 9.78 14.05 19.12
CA THR A 138 9.17 13.31 20.21
C THR A 138 9.94 13.63 21.49
N PRO A 139 9.25 13.96 22.60
CA PRO A 139 9.93 14.16 23.87
C PRO A 139 10.70 12.88 24.19
N LYS A 140 12.03 12.99 24.30
CA LYS A 140 12.90 11.88 24.69
C LYS A 140 12.38 11.35 26.03
N LYS A 141 12.10 10.04 26.08
CA LYS A 141 11.82 9.38 27.36
C LYS A 141 13.16 9.31 28.10
N ASP A 142 13.28 10.02 29.22
CA ASP A 142 14.49 9.99 30.05
C ASP A 142 14.79 8.55 30.48
N GLU A 143 15.89 7.99 29.99
CA GLU A 143 16.39 6.65 30.36
C GLU A 143 16.71 6.55 31.87
N ASN A 144 16.84 7.68 32.57
CA ASN A 144 17.10 7.72 34.01
C ASN A 144 15.92 7.30 34.89
N SER A 145 14.70 7.14 34.37
CA SER A 145 13.56 6.65 35.16
C SER A 145 13.45 5.11 35.23
N GLN A 146 14.26 4.36 34.45
CA GLN A 146 14.25 2.90 34.49
C GLN A 146 15.26 2.29 35.48
N ASN A 147 16.23 3.06 35.97
CA ASN A 147 17.21 2.62 36.96
C ASN A 147 16.79 2.93 38.41
N LEU A 148 15.53 3.33 38.64
CA LEU A 148 14.98 3.72 39.96
C LEU A 148 13.81 2.83 40.41
N LEU A 149 13.52 1.73 39.70
CA LEU A 149 12.57 0.68 40.09
C LEU A 149 13.30 -0.67 40.13
#